data_AF-A0A7C1HZ83-F1
#
_entry.id   AF-A0A7C1HZ83-F1
#
_cell.length_a   1.000
_cell.length_b   1.000
_cell.length_c   1.000
_cell.angle_alpha   90.00
_cell.angle_beta   90.00
_cell.angle_gamma   90.00
#
_symmetry.space_group_name_H-M   'P 1'
#
loop_
_entity.id
_entity.type
_entity.pdbx_description
1 polymer ?
#
loop_
_entity_poly.entity_id
_entity_poly.type
_entity_poly.pdbx_seq_one_letter_code
_entity_poly.pdbx_strand_id
1 'polypeptide(L)'
;MKKHAQSQRTAPDIQEGTLTGTYVYNDYTRTWWLDLEPFTPHEGCNPACVVSEDTRTAEINWRCTGLLPSESDGGSETQQTVCVTGTGASMSLSEALEIAAASECSTVGRITTNASCNAVTGTWWLDLGPYEPKEGCNPACVVNITTKTAEVNWRCTGLLPPG
;
A
#
# COMPACT_ATOMS: atom_id res chain seq x y z
N MET A 1 25.86 1.62 -49.00
CA MET A 1 25.02 0.42 -49.12
C MET A 1 24.78 -0.15 -47.73
N LYS A 2 23.49 -0.24 -47.34
CA LYS A 2 22.85 -1.02 -46.26
C LYS A 2 23.53 -1.06 -44.88
N LYS A 3 23.03 -0.23 -43.96
CA LYS A 3 23.10 -0.46 -42.52
C LYS A 3 22.17 -1.62 -42.18
N HIS A 4 22.71 -2.76 -41.75
CA HIS A 4 21.91 -3.79 -41.06
C HIS A 4 21.75 -3.35 -39.60
N ALA A 5 20.80 -2.46 -39.36
CA ALA A 5 20.22 -2.33 -38.03
C ALA A 5 19.40 -3.59 -37.79
N GLN A 6 19.97 -4.54 -37.05
CA GLN A 6 19.16 -5.58 -36.43
C GLN A 6 18.20 -4.84 -35.49
N SER A 7 16.93 -4.84 -35.88
CA SER A 7 15.83 -4.46 -35.01
C SER A 7 15.80 -5.47 -33.87
N GLN A 8 16.58 -5.19 -32.82
CA GLN A 8 16.30 -5.70 -31.50
C GLN A 8 14.92 -5.11 -31.16
N ARG A 9 13.90 -5.95 -31.32
CA ARG A 9 12.57 -5.70 -30.77
C ARG A 9 12.81 -5.38 -29.31
N THR A 10 12.67 -4.11 -28.94
CA THR A 10 12.65 -3.70 -27.55
C THR A 10 11.47 -4.43 -26.94
N ALA A 11 11.76 -5.50 -26.22
CA ALA A 11 10.90 -5.89 -25.12
C ALA A 11 10.62 -4.60 -24.34
N PRO A 12 9.37 -4.32 -23.94
CA PRO A 12 9.15 -3.21 -23.02
C PRO A 12 10.12 -3.41 -21.87
N ASP A 13 10.87 -2.36 -21.51
CA ASP A 13 11.76 -2.41 -20.36
C ASP A 13 10.92 -2.99 -19.22
N ILE A 14 11.25 -4.21 -18.79
CA ILE A 14 10.58 -4.83 -17.65
C ILE A 14 11.12 -4.10 -16.43
N GLN A 15 10.61 -2.88 -16.20
CA GLN A 15 10.99 -2.02 -15.08
C GLN A 15 10.36 -2.47 -13.77
N GLU A 16 9.50 -3.50 -13.82
CA GLU A 16 8.72 -3.99 -12.68
C GLU A 16 9.36 -5.20 -11.99
N GLY A 17 10.32 -5.90 -12.63
CA GLY A 17 10.95 -7.07 -12.01
C GLY A 17 11.83 -7.92 -12.93
N THR A 18 12.23 -9.08 -12.43
CA THR A 18 13.07 -10.06 -13.15
C THR A 18 12.27 -11.32 -13.47
N LEU A 19 12.35 -11.81 -14.71
CA LEU A 19 11.69 -13.04 -15.12
C LEU A 19 12.34 -14.25 -14.47
N THR A 20 11.55 -15.15 -13.88
CA THR A 20 12.06 -16.29 -13.11
C THR A 20 12.33 -17.55 -13.96
N GLY A 21 12.05 -17.48 -15.27
CA GLY A 21 12.21 -18.60 -16.21
C GLY A 21 11.05 -19.62 -16.18
N THR A 22 10.12 -19.47 -15.24
CA THR A 22 8.87 -20.25 -15.19
C THR A 22 7.83 -19.60 -16.10
N TYR A 23 7.15 -20.42 -16.91
CA TYR A 23 6.12 -19.92 -17.82
C TYR A 23 5.00 -20.94 -18.06
N VAL A 24 3.83 -20.42 -18.43
CA VAL A 24 2.70 -21.22 -18.93
C VAL A 24 2.17 -20.60 -20.21
N TYR A 25 1.75 -21.43 -21.16
CA TYR A 25 1.08 -20.97 -22.37
C TYR A 25 -0.42 -21.26 -22.28
N ASN A 26 -1.24 -20.26 -22.59
CA ASN A 26 -2.69 -20.40 -22.72
C ASN A 26 -3.04 -20.36 -24.20
N ASP A 27 -3.43 -21.51 -24.77
CA ASP A 27 -3.75 -21.64 -26.19
C ASP A 27 -5.09 -21.00 -26.59
N TYR A 28 -6.02 -20.85 -25.64
CA TYR A 28 -7.30 -20.17 -25.89
C TYR A 28 -7.10 -18.67 -26.14
N THR A 29 -6.21 -18.04 -25.38
CA THR A 29 -5.88 -16.61 -25.54
C THR A 29 -4.62 -16.38 -26.37
N ARG A 30 -3.90 -17.44 -26.75
CA ARG A 30 -2.58 -17.39 -27.41
C ARG A 30 -1.60 -16.46 -26.68
N THR A 31 -1.55 -16.60 -25.36
CA THR A 31 -0.69 -15.79 -24.48
C THR A 31 0.28 -16.65 -23.69
N TRP A 32 1.53 -16.20 -23.62
CA TRP A 32 2.54 -16.71 -22.70
C TRP A 32 2.50 -15.92 -21.41
N TRP A 33 2.40 -16.60 -20.27
CA TRP A 33 2.47 -16.02 -18.93
C TRP A 33 3.79 -16.43 -18.32
N LEU A 34 4.70 -15.48 -18.15
CA LEU A 34 6.01 -15.71 -17.54
C LEU A 34 5.97 -15.15 -16.13
N ASP A 35 6.36 -15.96 -15.16
CA ASP A 35 6.42 -15.50 -13.77
C ASP A 35 7.50 -14.43 -13.63
N LEU A 36 7.18 -13.42 -12.84
CA LEU A 36 7.99 -12.24 -12.63
C LEU A 36 8.20 -12.06 -11.13
N GLU A 37 9.46 -11.96 -10.71
CA GLU A 37 9.84 -11.55 -9.36
C GLU A 37 9.93 -10.02 -9.35
N PRO A 38 9.02 -9.31 -8.68
CA PRO A 38 8.99 -7.85 -8.75
C PRO A 38 10.14 -7.21 -7.97
N PHE A 39 10.66 -6.08 -8.46
CA PHE A 39 11.63 -5.29 -7.67
C PHE A 39 10.98 -4.67 -6.42
N THR A 40 9.69 -4.38 -6.50
CA THR A 40 8.87 -3.87 -5.41
C THR A 40 7.68 -4.82 -5.19
N PRO A 41 7.73 -5.69 -4.16
CA PRO A 41 6.64 -6.61 -3.87
C PRO A 41 5.34 -5.88 -3.48
N HIS A 42 4.22 -6.31 -4.06
CA HIS A 42 2.88 -5.90 -3.64
C HIS A 42 2.30 -6.99 -2.73
N GLU A 43 1.95 -6.62 -1.49
CA GLU A 43 1.41 -7.57 -0.52
C GLU A 43 0.15 -8.25 -1.07
N GLY A 44 0.14 -9.58 -1.06
CA GLY A 44 -0.97 -10.37 -1.59
C GLY A 44 -1.05 -10.44 -3.12
N CYS A 45 -0.08 -9.92 -3.88
CA CYS A 45 -0.08 -9.97 -5.33
C CYS A 45 1.06 -10.79 -5.92
N ASN A 46 0.79 -11.46 -7.04
CA ASN A 46 1.74 -12.24 -7.81
C ASN A 46 1.73 -11.82 -9.30
N PRO A 47 2.70 -11.03 -9.75
CA PRO A 47 2.74 -10.55 -11.13
C PRO A 47 3.19 -11.60 -12.14
N ALA A 48 2.78 -11.41 -13.39
CA ALA A 48 3.32 -12.11 -14.55
C ALA A 48 3.54 -11.14 -15.70
N CYS A 49 4.56 -11.40 -16.51
CA CYS A 49 4.70 -10.81 -17.84
C CYS A 49 3.88 -11.64 -18.82
N VAL A 50 2.83 -11.04 -19.38
CA VAL A 50 1.92 -11.68 -20.34
C VAL A 50 2.27 -11.21 -21.73
N VAL A 51 2.72 -12.14 -22.57
CA VAL A 51 3.07 -11.88 -23.97
C VAL A 51 1.97 -12.43 -24.87
N SER A 52 1.36 -11.58 -25.68
CA SER A 52 0.37 -11.97 -26.68
C SER A 52 1.05 -12.32 -28.00
N GLU A 53 0.76 -13.50 -28.55
CA GLU A 53 1.27 -13.89 -29.86
C GLU A 53 0.65 -13.09 -31.01
N ASP A 54 -0.63 -12.76 -30.87
CA ASP A 54 -1.40 -12.11 -31.93
C ASP A 54 -0.98 -10.65 -32.13
N THR A 55 -0.79 -9.93 -31.02
CA THR A 55 -0.40 -8.51 -31.04
C THR A 55 1.10 -8.31 -30.92
N ARG A 56 1.85 -9.34 -30.48
CA ARG A 56 3.28 -9.27 -30.17
C ARG A 56 3.60 -8.20 -29.11
N THR A 57 2.66 -7.94 -28.21
CA THR A 57 2.82 -7.03 -27.07
C THR A 57 3.09 -7.83 -25.80
N ALA A 58 3.77 -7.19 -24.85
CA ALA A 58 4.03 -7.74 -23.52
C ALA A 58 3.53 -6.74 -22.48
N GLU A 59 2.80 -7.23 -21.48
CA GLU A 59 2.15 -6.43 -20.44
C GLU A 59 2.30 -7.10 -19.07
N ILE A 60 2.37 -6.31 -18.00
CA ILE A 60 2.42 -6.85 -16.63
C ILE A 60 1.01 -7.06 -16.11
N ASN A 61 0.72 -8.27 -15.64
CA ASN A 61 -0.56 -8.64 -15.05
C ASN A 61 -0.37 -9.04 -13.57
N TRP A 62 -0.90 -8.25 -12.65
CA TRP A 62 -0.86 -8.52 -11.21
C TRP A 62 -2.05 -9.38 -10.78
N ARG A 63 -1.77 -10.60 -10.34
CA ARG A 63 -2.79 -11.52 -9.82
C ARG A 63 -2.79 -11.44 -8.30
N CYS A 64 -3.74 -10.72 -7.72
CA CYS A 64 -3.82 -10.51 -6.27
C CYS A 64 -4.82 -11.45 -5.59
N THR A 65 -4.44 -12.04 -4.45
CA THR A 65 -5.28 -12.88 -3.60
C THR A 65 -5.44 -12.24 -2.22
N GLY A 66 -6.65 -11.77 -1.91
CA GLY A 66 -6.98 -11.12 -0.63
C GLY A 66 -7.66 -9.77 -0.82
N LEU A 67 -9.00 -9.77 -0.77
CA LEU A 67 -9.92 -8.62 -0.65
C LEU A 67 -9.68 -7.43 -1.60
N LEU A 68 -10.40 -7.44 -2.73
CA LEU A 68 -11.07 -6.20 -3.12
C LEU A 68 -12.09 -5.90 -2.00
N PRO A 69 -12.08 -4.76 -1.30
CA PRO A 69 -13.37 -4.22 -0.87
C PRO A 69 -14.12 -3.94 -2.17
N SER A 70 -15.08 -4.82 -2.46
CA SER A 70 -16.12 -4.54 -3.44
C SER A 70 -16.76 -3.21 -3.03
N GLU A 71 -16.46 -2.15 -3.78
CA GLU A 71 -17.33 -1.00 -3.81
C GLU A 71 -18.72 -1.53 -4.18
N SER A 72 -19.76 -1.15 -3.42
CA SER A 72 -21.16 -1.64 -3.44
C SER A 72 -21.45 -3.06 -2.90
N ASP A 73 -21.64 -3.19 -1.57
CA ASP A 73 -22.97 -3.15 -0.94
C ASP A 73 -22.93 -3.49 0.58
N GLY A 74 -23.24 -2.48 1.40
CA GLY A 74 -24.02 -2.58 2.64
C GLY A 74 -23.58 -3.51 3.79
N GLY A 75 -22.59 -3.08 4.59
CA GLY A 75 -22.26 -3.77 5.86
C GLY A 75 -21.15 -3.19 6.76
N SER A 76 -21.12 -1.87 6.96
CA SER A 76 -20.50 -1.15 8.11
C SER A 76 -19.02 -1.36 8.48
N GLU A 77 -18.12 -0.70 7.74
CA GLU A 77 -17.14 0.25 8.29
C GLU A 77 -16.54 0.97 7.07
N THR A 78 -17.01 2.19 6.79
CA THR A 78 -16.41 3.01 5.75
C THR A 78 -14.96 3.24 6.14
N GLN A 79 -14.00 2.62 5.44
CA GLN A 79 -12.63 3.08 5.46
C GLN A 79 -12.65 4.53 5.01
N GLN A 80 -12.62 5.43 5.98
CA GLN A 80 -12.76 6.85 5.72
C GLN A 80 -11.52 7.26 4.93
N THR A 81 -11.70 7.63 3.67
CA THR A 81 -10.59 7.99 2.78
C THR A 81 -10.17 9.45 2.93
N VAL A 82 -11.06 10.27 3.48
CA VAL A 82 -10.85 11.71 3.73
C VAL A 82 -11.44 12.10 5.08
N CYS A 83 -10.65 12.81 5.88
CA CYS A 83 -11.11 13.43 7.12
C CYS A 83 -11.35 14.91 6.83
N VAL A 84 -12.50 15.42 7.25
CA VAL A 84 -12.91 16.81 7.08
C VAL A 84 -13.25 17.37 8.45
N THR A 85 -12.66 18.50 8.81
CA THR A 85 -12.92 19.18 10.08
C THR A 85 -14.18 20.04 10.00
N GLY A 86 -14.74 20.42 11.14
CA GLY A 86 -15.86 21.38 11.19
C GLY A 86 -15.51 22.78 10.64
N THR A 87 -14.23 23.11 10.49
CA THR A 87 -13.74 24.37 9.90
C THR A 87 -13.52 24.27 8.39
N GLY A 88 -13.76 23.11 7.77
CA GLY A 88 -13.58 22.86 6.34
C GLY A 88 -12.15 22.47 5.94
N ALA A 89 -11.22 22.32 6.88
CA ALA A 89 -9.92 21.73 6.58
C ALA A 89 -10.08 20.23 6.30
N SER A 90 -9.28 19.67 5.40
CA SER A 90 -9.35 18.25 5.07
C SER A 90 -7.98 17.65 4.78
N MET A 91 -7.91 16.32 4.92
CA MET A 91 -6.71 15.52 4.64
C MET A 91 -7.15 14.10 4.25
N SER A 92 -6.57 13.56 3.20
CA SER A 92 -6.79 12.16 2.82
C SER A 92 -6.03 11.21 3.76
N LEU A 93 -6.48 9.96 3.84
CA LEU A 93 -5.75 8.92 4.57
C LEU A 93 -4.34 8.71 3.99
N SER A 94 -4.17 8.77 2.66
CA SER A 94 -2.87 8.65 2.01
C SER A 94 -1.90 9.76 2.44
N GLU A 95 -2.37 11.00 2.49
CA GLU A 95 -1.57 12.14 2.96
C GLU A 95 -1.20 12.00 4.44
N ALA A 96 -2.14 11.53 5.27
CA ALA A 96 -1.87 11.26 6.68
C ALA A 96 -0.78 10.18 6.87
N LEU A 97 -0.83 9.11 6.07
CA LEU A 97 0.16 8.04 6.08
C LEU A 97 1.55 8.55 5.64
N GLU A 98 1.64 9.41 4.63
CA GLU A 98 2.89 10.03 4.20
C GLU A 98 3.50 10.91 5.31
N ILE A 99 2.70 11.75 5.96
CA ILE A 99 3.16 12.59 7.07
C ILE A 99 3.63 11.75 8.26
N ALA A 100 2.89 10.67 8.59
CA ALA A 100 3.27 9.76 9.65
C ALA A 100 4.57 8.99 9.32
N ALA A 101 4.74 8.54 8.07
CA ALA A 101 5.95 7.85 7.64
C ALA A 101 7.19 8.76 7.74
N ALA A 102 7.02 10.05 7.50
CA ALA A 102 8.07 11.07 7.62
C ALA A 102 8.30 11.59 9.05
N SER A 103 7.55 11.13 10.06
CA SER A 103 7.65 11.59 11.44
C SER A 103 8.33 10.57 12.37
N GLU A 104 8.41 10.90 13.66
CA GLU A 104 8.86 9.97 14.70
C GLU A 104 7.99 8.70 14.81
N CYS A 105 6.77 8.71 14.27
CA CYS A 105 5.92 7.53 14.31
C CYS A 105 6.57 6.32 13.63
N SER A 106 7.28 6.52 12.50
CA SER A 106 7.94 5.45 11.76
C SER A 106 9.18 4.88 12.47
N THR A 107 9.74 5.62 13.43
CA THR A 107 10.88 5.15 14.25
C THR A 107 10.39 4.37 15.47
N VAL A 108 9.20 4.69 15.98
CA VAL A 108 8.60 4.02 17.15
C VAL A 108 7.89 2.72 16.78
N GLY A 109 7.32 2.62 15.57
CA GLY A 109 6.60 1.43 15.15
C GLY A 109 6.22 1.37 13.67
N ARG A 110 5.62 0.24 13.28
CA ARG A 110 5.00 0.06 11.97
C ARG A 110 3.65 0.77 11.96
N ILE A 111 3.52 1.81 11.16
CA ILE A 111 2.25 2.49 10.91
C ILE A 111 1.37 1.54 10.08
N THR A 112 0.14 1.33 10.51
CA THR A 112 -0.83 0.48 9.82
C THR A 112 -1.83 1.33 9.03
N THR A 113 -2.56 0.69 8.11
CA THR A 113 -3.66 1.33 7.39
C THR A 113 -4.94 1.44 8.22
N ASN A 114 -4.97 0.85 9.43
CA ASN A 114 -6.10 1.05 10.33
C ASN A 114 -6.06 2.46 10.90
N ALA A 115 -7.10 3.24 10.60
CA ALA A 115 -7.13 4.67 10.83
C ALA A 115 -8.52 5.14 11.25
N SER A 116 -8.56 6.17 12.08
CA SER A 116 -9.79 6.83 12.51
C SER A 116 -9.66 8.34 12.39
N CYS A 117 -10.63 8.98 11.74
CA CYS A 117 -10.72 10.43 11.68
C CYS A 117 -11.46 10.95 12.91
N ASN A 118 -10.85 11.89 13.62
CA ASN A 118 -11.52 12.72 14.60
C ASN A 118 -11.72 14.12 13.99
N ALA A 119 -12.87 14.33 13.36
CA ALA A 119 -13.25 15.60 12.73
C ALA A 119 -13.41 16.75 13.74
N VAL A 120 -13.65 16.45 15.02
CA VAL A 120 -13.82 17.45 16.08
C VAL A 120 -12.47 18.05 16.46
N THR A 121 -11.46 17.21 16.66
CA THR A 121 -10.09 17.66 16.96
C THR A 121 -9.29 17.99 15.69
N GLY A 122 -9.79 17.58 14.53
CA GLY A 122 -9.09 17.71 13.26
C GLY A 122 -7.83 16.85 13.21
N THR A 123 -7.93 15.60 13.64
CA THR A 123 -6.79 14.68 13.66
C THR A 123 -7.13 13.32 13.04
N TRP A 124 -6.16 12.76 12.34
CA TRP A 124 -6.12 11.34 11.98
C TRP A 124 -5.44 10.57 13.10
N TRP A 125 -6.01 9.44 13.49
CA TRP A 125 -5.43 8.48 14.42
C TRP A 125 -5.11 7.22 13.65
N LEU A 126 -3.83 6.98 13.39
CA LEU A 126 -3.34 5.80 12.70
C LEU A 126 -2.85 4.80 13.75
N ASP A 127 -3.29 3.56 13.68
CA ASP A 127 -2.79 2.53 14.59
C ASP A 127 -1.30 2.29 14.33
N LEU A 128 -0.56 2.22 15.44
CA LEU A 128 0.88 2.06 15.42
C LEU A 128 1.23 0.74 16.11
N GLY A 129 1.83 -0.19 15.37
CA GLY A 129 2.42 -1.40 15.95
C GLY A 129 3.83 -1.09 16.45
N PRO A 130 4.05 -0.88 17.77
CA PRO A 130 5.35 -0.45 18.26
C PRO A 130 6.40 -1.56 18.08
N TYR A 131 7.63 -1.19 17.74
CA TYR A 131 8.74 -2.14 17.71
C TYR A 131 9.10 -2.63 19.12
N GLU A 132 8.88 -1.77 20.12
CA GLU A 132 9.03 -2.09 21.55
C GLU A 132 7.67 -1.95 22.26
N PRO A 133 6.97 -3.07 22.53
CA PRO A 133 5.70 -3.06 23.23
C PRO A 133 5.85 -2.52 24.66
N LYS A 134 4.93 -1.66 25.07
CA LYS A 134 4.76 -1.23 26.47
C LYS A 134 3.55 -1.94 27.06
N GLU A 135 3.77 -2.69 28.12
CA GLU A 135 2.69 -3.42 28.78
C GLU A 135 1.56 -2.47 29.19
N GLY A 136 0.32 -2.86 28.87
CA GLY A 136 -0.86 -2.04 29.13
C GLY A 136 -1.01 -0.82 28.23
N CYS A 137 -0.17 -0.62 27.21
CA CYS A 137 -0.26 0.53 26.31
C CYS A 137 -0.58 0.15 24.87
N ASN A 138 -1.38 0.97 24.21
CA ASN A 138 -1.68 0.86 22.78
C ASN A 138 -1.42 2.20 22.08
N PRO A 139 -0.26 2.38 21.41
CA PRO A 139 0.07 3.62 20.75
C PRO A 139 -0.72 3.85 19.46
N ALA A 140 -0.84 5.12 19.09
CA ALA A 140 -1.30 5.56 17.79
C ALA A 140 -0.39 6.68 17.28
N CYS A 141 -0.24 6.81 15.97
CA CYS A 141 0.30 8.01 15.35
C CYS A 141 -0.84 9.00 15.11
N VAL A 142 -0.79 10.16 15.74
CA VAL A 142 -1.81 11.19 15.63
C VAL A 142 -1.31 12.27 14.68
N VAL A 143 -1.99 12.44 13.54
CA VAL A 143 -1.65 13.44 12.52
C VAL A 143 -2.64 14.59 12.58
N ASN A 144 -2.16 15.81 12.75
CA ASN A 144 -2.99 17.01 12.76
C ASN A 144 -3.24 17.51 11.33
N ILE A 145 -4.51 17.68 11.00
CA ILE A 145 -4.95 18.04 9.64
C ILE A 145 -4.53 19.47 9.26
N THR A 146 -4.55 20.39 10.22
CA THR A 146 -4.28 21.81 10.01
C THR A 146 -2.79 22.10 9.99
N THR A 147 -2.03 21.55 10.96
CA THR A 147 -0.59 21.83 11.09
C THR A 147 0.27 20.90 10.25
N LYS A 148 -0.29 19.80 9.72
CA LYS A 148 0.43 18.78 8.94
C LYS A 148 1.61 18.17 9.72
N THR A 149 1.43 18.00 11.03
CA THR A 149 2.43 17.40 11.93
C THR A 149 1.89 16.09 12.50
N ALA A 150 2.79 15.17 12.86
CA ALA A 150 2.44 13.89 13.46
C ALA A 150 3.22 13.66 14.76
N GLU A 151 2.56 13.05 15.74
CA GLU A 151 3.12 12.73 17.06
C GLU A 151 2.65 11.35 17.53
N VAL A 152 3.45 10.67 18.36
CA VAL A 152 3.03 9.38 18.95
C VAL A 152 2.21 9.61 20.22
N ASN A 153 1.02 9.03 20.27
CA ASN A 153 0.16 9.04 21.45
C ASN A 153 0.05 7.63 22.06
N TRP A 154 0.60 7.44 23.26
CA TRP A 154 0.51 6.17 24.00
C TRP A 154 -0.75 6.14 24.87
N ARG A 155 -1.73 5.33 24.45
CA ARG A 155 -2.98 5.14 25.21
C ARG A 155 -2.78 3.98 26.19
N CYS A 156 -2.33 4.27 27.40
CA CYS A 156 -2.05 3.26 28.42
C CYS A 156 -3.23 3.06 29.40
N THR A 157 -3.56 1.81 29.69
CA THR A 157 -4.53 1.40 30.72
C THR A 157 -3.80 0.59 31.79
N GLY A 158 -3.78 1.09 33.03
CA GLY A 158 -3.21 0.37 34.17
C GLY A 158 -2.41 1.28 35.11
N LEU A 159 -3.01 1.61 36.25
CA LEU A 159 -2.23 1.82 37.47
C LEU A 159 -1.79 0.43 37.95
N LEU A 160 -0.48 0.23 38.11
CA LEU A 160 0.09 -0.88 38.89
C LEU A 160 -0.51 -0.86 40.32
N PRO A 161 -0.89 -1.99 40.93
CA PRO A 161 -0.71 -2.14 42.37
C PRO A 161 0.79 -2.39 42.65
N PRO A 162 1.37 -1.80 43.72
CA PRO A 162 2.75 -2.04 44.10
C PRO A 162 2.93 -3.48 44.61
N GLY A 163 4.02 -4.14 44.18
CA GLY A 163 4.53 -5.39 44.76
C GLY A 163 5.87 -5.17 45.41
#